data_AF-A0A662HRS1-F1
#
_entry.id   AF-A0A662HRS1-F1
#
_cell.length_a   1.000
_cell.length_b   1.000
_cell.length_c   1.000
_cell.angle_alpha   90.00
_cell.angle_beta   90.00
_cell.angle_gamma   90.00
#
_symmetry.space_group_name_H-M   'P 1'
#
loop_
_entity.id
_entity.type
_entity.pdbx_description
1 polymer ?
#
loop_
_entity_poly.entity_id
_entity_poly.type
_entity_poly.pdbx_seq_one_letter_code
_entity_poly.pdbx_strand_id
1 'polypeptide(L)'
;METKPLKERIEAALEAKPPERSAWARGGEIVMNESDQKFICGTNPGHFYPVIYEKNGIYIGVRKVITYGGIRVRVQATPEAELPVKLSEIKGFTYKKRNHEAGRHYSNGEPVSLIEAVKIVKQCIDILNSSTA
;
A
#
# COMPACT_ATOMS: atom_id res chain seq x y z
N MET A 1 7.47 -20.94 -8.87
CA MET A 1 6.22 -20.31 -8.41
C MET A 1 5.81 -19.30 -9.46
N GLU A 2 4.74 -19.57 -10.21
CA GLU A 2 4.18 -18.57 -11.12
C GLU A 2 3.74 -17.36 -10.31
N THR A 3 4.49 -16.27 -10.42
CA THR A 3 4.03 -14.99 -9.92
C THR A 3 2.86 -14.58 -10.80
N LYS A 4 1.63 -14.69 -10.28
CA LYS A 4 0.44 -14.14 -10.92
C LYS A 4 0.77 -12.75 -11.49
N PRO A 5 0.35 -12.43 -12.73
CA PRO A 5 0.51 -11.10 -13.30
C PRO A 5 0.15 -10.01 -12.28
N LEU A 6 0.91 -8.92 -12.25
CA LEU A 6 0.73 -7.88 -11.24
C LEU A 6 -0.71 -7.35 -11.17
N LYS A 7 -1.36 -7.27 -12.33
CA LYS A 7 -2.78 -6.90 -12.44
C LYS A 7 -3.68 -7.83 -11.62
N GLU A 8 -3.54 -9.14 -11.77
CA GLU A 8 -4.34 -10.12 -11.05
C GLU A 8 -4.10 -10.07 -9.53
N ARG A 9 -2.87 -9.77 -9.11
CA ARG A 9 -2.54 -9.58 -7.68
C ARG A 9 -3.26 -8.35 -7.11
N ILE A 10 -3.32 -7.26 -7.88
CA ILE A 10 -4.05 -6.05 -7.50
C ILE A 10 -5.56 -6.35 -7.48
N GLU A 11 -6.10 -7.00 -8.50
CA GLU A 11 -7.52 -7.36 -8.55
C GLU A 11 -7.91 -8.26 -7.37
N ALA A 12 -7.15 -9.32 -7.09
CA ALA A 12 -7.37 -10.19 -5.94
C ALA A 12 -7.29 -9.43 -4.60
N ALA A 13 -6.35 -8.49 -4.46
CA ALA A 13 -6.28 -7.65 -3.27
C ALA A 13 -7.50 -6.72 -3.13
N LEU A 14 -8.02 -6.19 -4.23
CA LEU A 14 -9.20 -5.32 -4.19
C LEU A 14 -10.50 -6.07 -3.86
N GLU A 15 -10.52 -7.41 -3.99
CA GLU A 15 -11.61 -8.29 -3.55
C GLU A 15 -11.33 -8.95 -2.19
N ALA A 16 -10.17 -8.71 -1.58
CA ALA A 16 -9.82 -9.32 -0.31
C ALA A 16 -10.76 -8.86 0.81
N LYS A 17 -11.24 -9.82 1.60
CA LYS A 17 -12.02 -9.53 2.81
C LYS A 17 -11.10 -8.84 3.83
N PRO A 18 -11.37 -7.57 4.19
CA PRO A 18 -10.56 -6.89 5.18
C PRO A 18 -10.76 -7.52 6.57
N PRO A 19 -9.83 -7.29 7.50
CA PRO A 19 -10.05 -7.57 8.92
C PRO A 19 -11.30 -6.86 9.45
N GLU A 20 -11.81 -7.30 10.60
CA GLU A 20 -12.83 -6.54 11.31
C GLU A 20 -12.34 -5.13 11.64
N ARG A 21 -13.26 -4.17 11.74
CA ARG A 21 -12.92 -2.76 12.03
C ARG A 21 -12.15 -2.61 13.34
N SER A 22 -12.42 -3.47 14.33
CA SER A 22 -11.73 -3.56 15.63
C SER A 22 -10.25 -3.90 15.50
N ALA A 23 -9.82 -4.55 14.41
CA ALA A 23 -8.42 -4.84 14.14
C ALA A 23 -7.63 -3.63 13.63
N TRP A 24 -8.29 -2.50 13.33
CA TRP A 24 -7.57 -1.27 13.01
C TRP A 24 -6.89 -0.75 14.28
N ALA A 25 -5.56 -0.76 14.31
CA ALA A 25 -4.78 -0.33 15.47
C ALA A 25 -4.40 1.15 15.40
N ARG A 26 -3.54 1.50 14.43
CA ARG A 26 -3.05 2.85 14.18
C ARG A 26 -2.72 2.99 12.71
N GLY A 27 -2.87 4.18 12.13
CA GLY A 27 -2.51 4.40 10.73
C GLY A 27 -1.06 4.00 10.45
N GLY A 28 -0.80 3.29 9.36
CA GLY A 28 0.51 2.76 8.98
C GLY A 28 0.91 1.42 9.62
N GLU A 29 0.21 0.96 10.66
CA GLU A 29 0.44 -0.38 11.23
C GLU A 29 0.11 -1.49 10.24
N ILE A 30 0.79 -2.63 10.39
CA ILE A 30 0.51 -3.83 9.63
C ILE A 30 -0.27 -4.79 10.51
N VAL A 31 -1.46 -5.19 10.04
CA VAL A 31 -2.33 -6.16 10.72
C VAL A 31 -2.65 -7.31 9.78
N MET A 32 -3.12 -8.42 10.33
CA MET A 32 -3.49 -9.60 9.54
C MET A 32 -4.98 -9.89 9.69
N ASN A 33 -5.61 -10.44 8.65
CA ASN A 33 -6.94 -11.02 8.76
C ASN A 33 -6.85 -12.50 9.22
N GLU A 34 -8.01 -13.15 9.36
CA GLU A 34 -8.13 -14.57 9.74
C GLU A 34 -7.50 -15.55 8.73
N SER A 35 -7.18 -15.07 7.53
CA SER A 35 -6.53 -15.85 6.46
C SER A 35 -5.04 -15.52 6.32
N ASP A 36 -4.42 -14.95 7.36
CA ASP A 36 -3.02 -14.52 7.42
C ASP A 36 -2.61 -13.53 6.31
N GLN A 37 -3.57 -12.86 5.69
CA GLN A 37 -3.29 -11.81 4.71
C GLN A 37 -2.95 -10.52 5.45
N LYS A 38 -1.84 -9.88 5.09
CA LYS A 38 -1.39 -8.60 5.66
C LYS A 38 -2.17 -7.42 5.07
N PHE A 39 -2.44 -6.43 5.92
CA PHE A 39 -3.09 -5.18 5.57
C PHE A 39 -2.36 -4.01 6.21
N ILE A 40 -2.19 -2.92 5.47
CA ILE A 40 -1.78 -1.63 6.04
C ILE A 40 -3.02 -0.95 6.61
N CYS A 41 -2.99 -0.56 7.87
CA CYS A 41 -3.97 0.33 8.46
C CYS A 41 -3.88 1.69 7.77
N GLY A 42 -4.96 2.13 7.15
CA GLY A 42 -5.06 3.45 6.54
C GLY A 42 -5.15 4.56 7.57
N THR A 43 -5.17 5.80 7.09
CA THR A 43 -5.24 6.99 7.95
C THR A 43 -6.46 7.04 8.86
N ASN A 44 -7.64 6.63 8.36
CA ASN A 44 -8.85 6.68 9.17
C ASN A 44 -9.19 5.27 9.68
N PRO A 45 -9.82 5.16 10.86
CA PRO A 45 -10.26 3.88 11.41
C PRO A 45 -11.11 3.06 10.43
N GLY A 46 -10.80 1.76 10.32
CA GLY A 46 -11.48 0.84 9.40
C GLY A 46 -11.02 0.92 7.95
N HIS A 47 -10.08 1.82 7.62
CA HIS A 47 -9.42 1.78 6.33
C HIS A 47 -8.33 0.71 6.33
N PHE A 48 -8.40 -0.24 5.40
CA PHE A 48 -7.37 -1.26 5.23
C PHE A 48 -6.90 -1.29 3.78
N TYR A 49 -5.60 -1.46 3.60
CA TYR A 49 -4.98 -1.67 2.29
C TYR A 49 -4.38 -3.08 2.28
N PRO A 50 -5.04 -4.07 1.68
CA PRO A 50 -4.44 -5.38 1.48
C PRO A 50 -3.06 -5.24 0.84
N VAL A 51 -2.07 -5.87 1.46
CA VAL A 51 -0.67 -5.84 1.05
C VAL A 51 -0.51 -6.76 -0.15
N ILE A 52 0.10 -6.24 -1.20
CA ILE A 52 0.40 -6.98 -2.43
C ILE A 52 1.89 -7.23 -2.60
N TYR A 53 2.75 -6.47 -1.91
CA TYR A 53 4.20 -6.62 -1.97
C TYR A 53 4.83 -6.13 -0.67
N GLU A 54 5.90 -6.80 -0.23
CA GLU A 54 6.66 -6.46 0.97
C GLU A 54 8.14 -6.68 0.69
N LYS A 55 8.98 -5.74 1.15
CA LYS A 55 10.45 -5.87 1.15
C LYS A 55 11.04 -4.99 2.25
N ASN A 56 11.91 -5.53 3.10
CA ASN A 56 12.71 -4.80 4.09
C ASN A 56 11.88 -3.82 4.97
N GLY A 57 10.74 -4.27 5.50
CA GLY A 57 9.86 -3.41 6.31
C GLY A 57 9.08 -2.36 5.50
N ILE A 58 9.07 -2.45 4.17
CA ILE A 58 8.28 -1.60 3.27
C ILE A 58 7.18 -2.44 2.63
N TYR A 59 5.95 -1.95 2.73
CA TYR A 59 4.72 -2.62 2.32
C TYR A 59 4.02 -1.81 1.24
N ILE A 60 3.61 -2.45 0.16
CA ILE A 60 2.75 -1.87 -0.87
C ILE A 60 1.36 -2.45 -0.69
N GLY A 61 0.37 -1.59 -0.49
CA GLY A 61 -1.03 -1.97 -0.42
C GLY A 61 -1.91 -1.13 -1.33
N VAL A 62 -3.06 -1.70 -1.68
CA VAL A 62 -4.06 -1.06 -2.55
C VAL A 62 -5.43 -1.11 -1.90
N ARG A 63 -6.31 -0.15 -2.21
CA ARG A 63 -7.72 -0.22 -1.83
C ARG A 63 -8.62 0.50 -2.83
N LYS A 64 -9.88 0.10 -2.92
CA LYS A 64 -10.94 0.88 -3.59
C LYS A 64 -11.30 2.10 -2.75
N VAL A 65 -11.58 3.24 -3.39
CA VAL A 65 -12.11 4.44 -2.73
C VAL A 65 -13.59 4.56 -3.07
N ILE A 66 -14.47 4.33 -2.09
CA ILE A 66 -15.91 4.25 -2.32
C ILE A 66 -16.49 5.60 -2.75
N THR A 67 -16.10 6.70 -2.08
CA THR A 67 -16.70 8.03 -2.27
C THR A 67 -16.51 8.63 -3.65
N TYR A 68 -15.35 8.38 -4.28
CA TYR A 68 -14.95 9.01 -5.55
C TYR A 68 -14.72 8.00 -6.67
N GLY A 69 -14.84 6.70 -6.37
CA GLY A 69 -14.37 5.64 -7.25
C GLY A 69 -12.84 5.57 -7.34
N GLY A 70 -12.34 4.54 -8.03
CA GLY A 70 -10.91 4.35 -8.29
C GLY A 70 -10.12 3.71 -7.14
N ILE A 71 -8.80 3.66 -7.33
CA ILE A 71 -7.86 2.91 -6.50
C ILE A 71 -6.85 3.84 -5.85
N ARG A 72 -6.61 3.61 -4.56
CA ARG A 72 -5.53 4.23 -3.80
C ARG A 72 -4.42 3.21 -3.60
N VAL A 73 -3.22 3.53 -4.05
CA VAL A 73 -1.96 2.84 -3.78
C VAL A 73 -1.28 3.52 -2.60
N ARG A 74 -0.75 2.74 -1.66
CA ARG A 74 0.03 3.22 -0.52
C ARG A 74 1.30 2.38 -0.42
N VAL A 75 2.45 3.05 -0.29
CA VAL A 75 3.73 2.42 0.06
C VAL A 75 4.07 2.89 1.46
N GLN A 76 4.06 1.97 2.42
CA GLN A 76 4.22 2.21 3.84
C GLN A 76 5.53 1.62 4.33
N ALA A 77 6.36 2.39 5.02
CA ALA A 77 7.50 1.87 5.76
C ALA A 77 7.16 1.74 7.25
N THR A 78 7.69 0.71 7.92
CA THR A 78 7.75 0.68 9.40
C THR A 78 8.62 1.85 9.92
N PRO A 79 8.57 2.18 11.21
CA PRO A 79 9.40 3.23 11.79
C PRO A 79 10.89 3.06 11.54
N GLU A 80 11.36 1.82 11.48
CA GLU A 80 12.78 1.44 11.31
C GLU A 80 13.21 1.43 9.84
N ALA A 81 12.26 1.34 8.90
CA ALA A 81 12.55 1.26 7.48
C ALA A 81 12.64 2.64 6.82
N GLU A 82 13.50 2.74 5.80
CA GLU A 82 13.68 3.95 5.00
C GLU A 82 13.00 3.81 3.65
N LEU A 83 12.10 4.75 3.33
CA LEU A 83 11.50 4.81 2.00
C LEU A 83 12.50 5.39 1.00
N PRO A 84 12.71 4.74 -0.16
CA PRO A 84 13.55 5.31 -1.21
C PRO A 84 13.00 6.65 -1.68
N VAL A 85 13.85 7.69 -1.69
CA VAL A 85 13.50 9.03 -2.17
C VAL A 85 12.96 8.99 -3.60
N LYS A 86 13.48 8.08 -4.45
CA LYS A 86 13.03 7.85 -5.83
C LYS A 86 11.52 7.61 -5.97
N LEU A 87 10.82 7.18 -4.92
CA LEU A 87 9.36 7.06 -4.95
C LEU A 87 8.65 8.40 -5.22
N SER A 88 9.28 9.55 -4.91
CA SER A 88 8.73 10.88 -5.25
C SER A 88 8.75 11.20 -6.75
N GLU A 89 9.51 10.45 -7.55
CA GLU A 89 9.57 10.63 -9.01
C GLU A 89 8.32 10.08 -9.70
N ILE A 90 7.52 9.24 -9.00
CA ILE A 90 6.26 8.73 -9.52
C ILE A 90 5.22 9.87 -9.52
N LYS A 91 4.75 10.26 -10.72
CA LYS A 91 3.78 11.34 -10.91
C LYS A 91 2.53 11.14 -10.03
N GLY A 92 2.20 12.14 -9.22
CA GLY A 92 1.02 12.13 -8.35
C GLY A 92 1.19 11.34 -7.04
N PHE A 93 2.37 10.76 -6.79
CA PHE A 93 2.68 9.97 -5.60
C PHE A 93 3.40 10.85 -4.56
N THR A 94 2.74 11.15 -3.45
CA THR A 94 3.19 12.17 -2.49
C THR A 94 3.68 11.54 -1.20
N TYR A 95 4.82 12.01 -0.71
CA TYR A 95 5.36 11.66 0.60
C TYR A 95 4.50 12.24 1.73
N LYS A 96 4.26 11.45 2.77
CA LYS A 96 3.51 11.84 3.96
C LYS A 96 4.17 11.27 5.21
N LYS A 97 4.42 12.15 6.17
CA LYS A 97 4.79 11.82 7.55
C LYS A 97 3.78 12.51 8.47
N ARG A 98 3.16 11.73 9.36
CA ARG A 98 2.12 12.23 10.28
C ARG A 98 2.44 11.75 11.68
N ASN A 99 2.23 12.61 12.67
CA ASN A 99 2.60 12.32 14.06
C ASN A 99 1.83 11.14 14.67
N HIS A 100 0.67 10.78 14.13
CA HIS A 100 -0.19 9.70 14.61
C HIS A 100 -0.14 8.44 13.73
N GLU A 101 0.74 8.39 12.72
CA GLU A 101 0.92 7.19 11.89
C GLU A 101 2.24 6.49 12.26
N ALA A 102 2.24 5.17 12.24
CA ALA A 102 3.45 4.38 12.30
C ALA A 102 4.27 4.66 11.03
N GLY A 103 5.55 4.98 11.20
CA GLY A 103 6.48 5.24 10.12
C GLY A 103 6.08 6.38 9.19
N ARG A 104 6.18 6.13 7.88
CA ARG A 104 6.05 7.11 6.80
C ARG A 104 5.53 6.42 5.56
N HIS A 105 4.91 7.17 4.66
CA HIS A 105 4.36 6.57 3.44
C HIS A 105 4.40 7.49 2.23
N TYR A 106 4.35 6.88 1.05
CA TYR A 106 3.90 7.54 -0.16
C TYR A 106 2.50 7.05 -0.53
N SER A 107 1.68 7.94 -1.11
CA SER A 107 0.36 7.57 -1.64
C SER A 107 -0.01 8.46 -2.82
N ASN A 108 -0.81 7.94 -3.76
CA ASN A 108 -1.37 8.81 -4.80
C ASN A 108 -2.36 9.79 -4.18
N GLY A 109 -2.33 11.06 -4.62
CA GLY A 109 -3.19 12.13 -4.11
C GLY A 109 -4.67 11.95 -4.46
N GLU A 110 -4.95 11.60 -5.71
CA GLU A 110 -6.30 11.28 -6.21
C GLU A 110 -6.41 9.78 -6.54
N PRO A 111 -7.58 9.14 -6.36
CA PRO A 111 -7.78 7.76 -6.80
C PRO A 111 -7.53 7.61 -8.30
N VAL A 112 -6.96 6.48 -8.70
CA VAL A 112 -6.59 6.21 -10.10
C VAL A 112 -7.33 5.01 -10.67
N SER A 113 -7.30 4.85 -11.99
CA SER A 113 -7.82 3.65 -12.64
C SER A 113 -6.99 2.39 -12.30
N LEU A 114 -7.50 1.20 -12.59
CA LEU A 114 -6.75 -0.05 -12.42
C LEU A 114 -5.46 -0.06 -13.25
N ILE A 115 -5.51 0.43 -14.49
CA ILE A 115 -4.35 0.48 -15.39
C ILE A 115 -3.25 1.38 -14.78
N GLU A 116 -3.63 2.53 -14.24
CA GLU A 116 -2.69 3.44 -13.58
C GLU A 116 -2.18 2.87 -12.26
N ALA A 117 -3.03 2.22 -11.46
CA ALA A 117 -2.61 1.54 -10.23
C ALA A 117 -1.55 0.47 -10.52
N VAL A 118 -1.74 -0.34 -11.57
CA VAL A 118 -0.74 -1.34 -12.02
C VAL A 118 0.58 -0.66 -12.38
N LYS A 119 0.54 0.45 -13.13
CA LYS A 119 1.75 1.21 -13.49
C LYS A 119 2.49 1.74 -12.26
N ILE A 120 1.76 2.39 -11.33
CA ILE A 120 2.33 2.93 -10.09
C ILE A 120 2.95 1.82 -9.26
N VAL A 121 2.21 0.73 -9.02
CA VAL A 121 2.71 -0.39 -8.22
C VAL A 121 3.95 -1.02 -8.86
N LYS A 122 3.96 -1.19 -10.19
CA LYS A 122 5.15 -1.69 -10.90
C LYS A 122 6.36 -0.79 -10.65
N GLN A 123 6.21 0.52 -10.80
CA GLN A 123 7.29 1.48 -10.54
C GLN A 123 7.77 1.42 -9.09
N CYS A 124 6.85 1.32 -8.12
CA CYS A 124 7.21 1.14 -6.72
C CYS A 124 8.04 -0.13 -6.51
N ILE A 125 7.61 -1.27 -7.05
CA ILE A 125 8.34 -2.55 -6.95
C ILE A 125 9.72 -2.45 -7.59
N ASP A 126 9.82 -1.85 -8.79
CA ASP A 126 11.09 -1.67 -9.50
C ASP A 126 12.07 -0.79 -8.69
N ILE A 127 11.57 0.28 -8.06
CA ILE A 127 12.36 1.15 -7.16
C ILE A 127 12.80 0.39 -5.91
N LEU A 128 11.90 -0.36 -5.25
CA LEU A 128 12.25 -1.14 -4.06
C LEU A 128 13.25 -2.26 -4.39
N ASN A 129 13.18 -2.84 -5.59
CA ASN A 129 14.12 -3.87 -6.04
C ASN A 129 15.49 -3.32 -6.41
N SER A 130 15.55 -2.11 -6.98
CA SER A 130 16.79 -1.44 -7.39
C SER A 130 17.47 -0.66 -6.26
N SER A 131 16.75 -0.37 -5.18
CA SER A 131 17.35 0.21 -3.97
C SER A 131 18.08 -0.90 -3.23
N THR A 132 19.42 -0.90 -3.32
CA THR A 132 20.28 -1.66 -2.42
C THR A 132 20.09 -1.09 -1.02
N ALA A 133 19.76 -1.96 -0.06
CA ALA A 133 19.81 -1.64 1.36
C ALA A 133 21.23 -1.29 1.78
#